data_AF-A0A2T0S6Q0-F1
#
_entry.id   AF-A0A2T0S6Q0-F1
#
_cell.length_a   1.000
_cell.length_b   1.000
_cell.length_c   1.000
_cell.angle_alpha   90.00
_cell.angle_beta   90.00
_cell.angle_gamma   90.00
#
_symmetry.space_group_name_H-M   'P 1'
#
loop_
_entity.id
_entity.type
_entity.pdbx_description
1 polymer ?
#
loop_
_entity_poly.entity_id
_entity_poly.type
_entity_poly.pdbx_seq_one_letter_code
_entity_poly.pdbx_strand_id
1 'polypeptide(L)'
;MAAIDQYKHRIIHTIECPADDDFVYYSPTRTIAIYELLEDIPSDEKDFDGKTGDILVGGGSGEAMALRISVPEVFVDVDDDEARPVFKPFWSPTFAYKIGVGFRKIGWNPNELDLEAWLVDYVVREVSLRGS
;
A
#
# COMPACT_ATOMS: atom_id res chain seq x y z
N MET A 1 -12.77 3.63 -11.36
CA MET A 1 -12.81 3.40 -9.90
C MET A 1 -11.72 2.39 -9.60
N ALA A 2 -10.97 2.61 -8.52
CA ALA A 2 -9.92 1.67 -8.15
C ALA A 2 -10.56 0.35 -7.67
N ALA A 3 -9.86 -0.78 -7.82
CA ALA A 3 -10.40 -2.08 -7.40
C ALA A 3 -10.79 -2.08 -5.90
N ILE A 4 -10.06 -1.31 -5.08
CA ILE A 4 -10.30 -1.25 -3.63
C ILE A 4 -11.56 -0.45 -3.27
N ASP A 5 -12.03 0.46 -4.12
CA ASP A 5 -13.24 1.27 -3.88
C ASP A 5 -14.50 0.39 -3.74
N GLN A 6 -14.42 -0.87 -4.17
CA GLN A 6 -15.49 -1.86 -4.10
C GLN A 6 -15.59 -2.55 -2.74
N TYR A 7 -14.54 -2.46 -1.92
CA TYR A 7 -14.46 -3.12 -0.62
C TYR A 7 -14.41 -2.11 0.52
N LYS A 8 -14.93 -2.48 1.69
CA LYS A 8 -14.92 -1.67 2.90
C LYS A 8 -13.49 -1.47 3.38
N HIS A 9 -13.10 -0.22 3.48
CA HIS A 9 -11.82 0.19 4.01
C HIS A 9 -11.97 1.50 4.80
N ARG A 10 -11.02 1.80 5.68
CA ARG A 10 -10.93 3.11 6.36
C ARG A 10 -9.55 3.70 6.20
N ILE A 11 -9.47 5.02 6.02
CA ILE A 11 -8.20 5.74 6.10
C ILE A 11 -7.71 5.68 7.54
N ILE A 12 -6.49 5.20 7.73
CA ILE A 12 -5.81 5.19 9.03
C ILE A 12 -4.67 6.21 9.09
N HIS A 13 -4.06 6.54 7.96
CA HIS A 13 -2.96 7.49 7.90
C HIS A 13 -2.78 8.08 6.49
N THR A 14 -1.89 9.05 6.38
CA THR A 14 -1.47 9.64 5.11
C THR A 14 0.00 9.96 5.16
N ILE A 15 0.76 9.63 4.13
CA ILE A 15 2.19 9.93 4.03
C ILE A 15 2.44 10.92 2.90
N GLU A 16 3.39 11.82 3.09
CA GLU A 16 3.87 12.68 2.01
C GLU A 16 4.90 11.92 1.16
N CYS A 17 4.70 11.95 -0.15
CA CYS A 17 5.64 11.45 -1.13
C CYS A 17 5.94 12.61 -2.10
N PRO A 18 7.06 13.34 -1.94
CA PRO A 18 7.37 14.55 -2.70
C PRO A 18 7.79 14.25 -4.15
N ALA A 19 7.01 13.45 -4.88
CA ALA A 19 7.22 13.14 -6.28
C ALA A 19 7.12 14.41 -7.14
N ASP A 20 7.79 14.41 -8.28
CA ASP A 20 7.71 15.55 -9.20
C ASP A 20 6.34 15.63 -9.88
N ASP A 21 5.77 14.48 -10.19
CA ASP A 21 4.45 14.31 -10.80
C ASP A 21 3.32 14.23 -9.77
N ASP A 22 2.15 14.70 -10.16
CA ASP A 22 0.90 14.52 -9.42
C ASP A 22 0.43 13.05 -9.49
N PHE A 23 -0.02 12.51 -8.35
CA PHE A 23 -0.55 11.13 -8.29
C PHE A 23 -1.95 11.00 -8.86
N VAL A 24 -2.74 12.07 -8.76
CA VAL A 24 -4.12 12.13 -9.23
C VAL A 24 -4.23 13.21 -10.30
N TYR A 25 -4.81 12.85 -11.45
CA TYR A 25 -4.99 13.76 -12.57
C TYR A 25 -5.84 14.97 -12.13
N TYR A 26 -5.32 16.19 -12.30
CA TYR A 26 -5.88 17.47 -11.80
C TYR A 26 -5.84 17.72 -10.29
N SER A 27 -5.06 16.95 -9.52
CA SER A 27 -4.82 17.26 -8.10
C SER A 27 -3.33 17.37 -7.81
N PRO A 28 -2.84 18.47 -7.20
CA PRO A 28 -1.44 18.62 -6.81
C PRO A 28 -1.05 17.73 -5.61
N THR A 29 -1.91 16.78 -5.24
CA THR A 29 -1.73 15.91 -4.09
C THR A 29 -0.51 15.02 -4.31
N ARG A 30 0.46 15.22 -3.43
CA ARG A 30 1.66 14.40 -3.23
C ARG A 30 1.54 13.55 -1.96
N THR A 31 0.31 13.28 -1.55
CA THR A 31 -0.02 12.55 -0.34
C THR A 31 -0.59 11.20 -0.75
N ILE A 32 -0.05 10.13 -0.18
CA ILE A 32 -0.54 8.78 -0.38
C ILE A 32 -1.33 8.40 0.87
N ALA A 33 -2.60 8.04 0.68
CA ALA A 33 -3.43 7.59 1.77
C ALA A 33 -3.08 6.15 2.17
N ILE A 34 -3.18 5.86 3.45
CA ILE A 34 -2.97 4.52 4.01
C ILE A 34 -4.30 4.08 4.58
N TYR A 35 -4.76 2.91 4.13
CA TYR A 35 -6.03 2.34 4.51
C TYR A 35 -5.85 1.02 5.26
N GLU A 36 -6.83 0.69 6.07
CA GLU A 36 -7.03 -0.63 6.63
C GLU A 36 -8.25 -1.26 5.96
N LEU A 37 -8.10 -2.49 5.48
CA LEU A 37 -9.18 -3.27 4.89
C LEU A 37 -10.09 -3.81 6.01
N LEU A 38 -11.41 -3.60 5.87
CA LEU A 38 -12.40 -3.95 6.90
C LEU A 38 -13.25 -5.17 6.52
N GLU A 39 -12.97 -5.79 5.38
CA GLU A 39 -13.59 -7.05 4.96
C GLU A 39 -12.64 -7.88 4.11
N ASP A 40 -12.85 -9.19 4.06
CA ASP A 40 -12.06 -10.08 3.22
C ASP A 40 -12.43 -9.89 1.74
N ILE A 41 -11.43 -9.91 0.87
CA ILE A 41 -11.66 -9.92 -0.57
C ILE A 41 -11.99 -11.36 -0.99
N PRO A 42 -13.07 -11.56 -1.78
CA PRO A 42 -13.45 -12.88 -2.27
C PRO A 42 -12.31 -13.58 -3.01
N SER A 43 -12.18 -14.90 -2.81
CA SER A 43 -11.12 -15.70 -3.43
C SER A 43 -11.24 -15.81 -4.96
N ASP A 44 -12.40 -15.46 -5.52
CA ASP A 44 -12.65 -15.42 -6.97
C ASP A 44 -12.30 -14.07 -7.62
N GLU A 45 -11.92 -13.05 -6.83
CA GLU A 45 -11.35 -11.80 -7.34
C GLU A 45 -9.95 -12.05 -7.94
N LYS A 46 -9.67 -11.43 -9.09
CA LYS A 46 -8.44 -11.65 -9.86
C LYS A 46 -7.52 -10.44 -9.88
N ASP A 47 -8.09 -9.25 -9.78
CA ASP A 47 -7.35 -7.99 -9.92
C ASP A 47 -6.77 -7.51 -8.60
N PHE A 48 -7.33 -7.96 -7.48
CA PHE A 48 -6.93 -7.54 -6.14
C PHE A 48 -7.09 -8.68 -5.12
N ASP A 49 -6.28 -8.68 -4.08
CA ASP A 49 -6.44 -9.60 -2.96
C ASP A 49 -6.17 -8.91 -1.63
N GLY A 50 -6.75 -9.45 -0.55
CA GLY A 50 -6.62 -8.90 0.79
C GLY A 50 -7.51 -9.61 1.78
N LYS A 51 -7.10 -9.58 3.04
CA LYS A 51 -7.90 -10.01 4.19
C LYS A 51 -8.16 -8.83 5.10
N THR A 52 -9.22 -8.93 5.89
CA THR A 52 -9.55 -7.97 6.94
C THR A 52 -8.31 -7.71 7.81
N GLY A 53 -8.01 -6.44 8.03
CA GLY A 53 -6.83 -5.98 8.75
C GLY A 53 -5.62 -5.67 7.85
N ASP A 54 -5.56 -6.17 6.61
CA ASP A 54 -4.46 -5.83 5.70
C ASP A 54 -4.39 -4.30 5.47
N ILE A 55 -3.17 -3.80 5.36
CA ILE A 55 -2.89 -2.37 5.16
C ILE A 55 -2.68 -2.11 3.68
N LEU A 56 -3.31 -1.05 3.16
CA LEU A 56 -3.19 -0.63 1.77
C LEU A 56 -2.51 0.73 1.71
N VAL A 57 -1.40 0.82 1.00
CA VAL A 57 -0.70 2.07 0.73
C VAL A 57 -1.11 2.55 -0.65
N GLY A 58 -1.95 3.58 -0.66
CA GLY A 58 -2.62 4.10 -1.84
C GLY A 58 -3.87 3.31 -2.24
N GLY A 59 -4.34 3.59 -3.45
CA GLY A 59 -5.39 2.83 -4.14
C GLY A 59 -6.83 3.23 -3.82
N GLY A 60 -7.07 4.20 -2.93
CA GLY A 60 -8.42 4.61 -2.55
C GLY A 60 -9.04 5.62 -3.51
N SER A 61 -10.07 6.34 -3.05
CA SER A 61 -10.90 7.20 -3.91
C SER A 61 -10.08 8.26 -4.67
N GLY A 62 -9.77 7.97 -5.94
CA GLY A 62 -8.98 8.81 -6.85
C GLY A 62 -7.58 8.26 -7.19
N GLU A 63 -7.05 7.32 -6.41
CA GLU A 63 -5.77 6.66 -6.64
C GLU A 63 -6.00 5.27 -7.25
N ALA A 64 -5.45 4.99 -8.43
CA ALA A 64 -5.79 3.76 -9.15
C ALA A 64 -5.07 2.49 -8.64
N MET A 65 -4.01 2.64 -7.83
CA MET A 65 -3.02 1.60 -7.60
C MET A 65 -2.56 1.56 -6.14
N ALA A 66 -2.41 0.35 -5.58
CA ALA A 66 -2.10 0.12 -4.18
C ALA A 66 -0.89 -0.81 -3.98
N LEU A 67 -0.23 -0.69 -2.82
CA LEU A 67 0.60 -1.75 -2.24
C LEU A 67 -0.13 -2.34 -1.04
N ARG A 68 -0.39 -3.64 -1.06
CA ARG A 68 -1.00 -4.36 0.07
C ARG A 68 0.10 -4.88 0.99
N ILE A 69 -0.04 -4.67 2.30
CA ILE A 69 0.84 -5.18 3.36
C ILE A 69 -0.02 -6.07 4.25
N SER A 70 0.36 -7.34 4.38
CA SER A 70 -0.33 -8.28 5.24
C SER A 70 0.06 -8.05 6.70
N VAL A 71 -0.95 -7.94 7.57
CA VAL A 71 -0.72 -7.75 9.01
C VAL A 71 -0.32 -9.08 9.65
N PRO A 72 0.69 -9.09 10.55
CA PRO A 72 1.22 -10.34 11.10
C PRO A 72 0.22 -11.24 11.80
N GLU A 73 -0.81 -10.65 12.42
CA GLU A 73 -1.88 -11.37 13.13
C GLU A 73 -2.72 -12.25 12.19
N VAL A 74 -2.60 -12.07 10.87
CA VAL A 74 -3.28 -12.84 9.84
C VAL A 74 -2.46 -14.08 9.39
N PHE A 75 -1.22 -14.25 9.86
CA PHE A 75 -0.38 -15.41 9.57
C PHE A 75 -0.68 -16.63 10.47
N VAL A 76 -1.64 -16.55 11.40
CA VAL A 76 -1.77 -17.54 12.48
C VAL A 76 -2.54 -18.81 12.08
N ASP A 77 -3.31 -18.84 10.99
CA ASP A 77 -4.13 -20.01 10.64
C ASP A 77 -4.16 -20.29 9.13
N VAL A 78 -3.01 -20.62 8.53
CA VAL A 78 -3.00 -21.27 7.22
C VAL A 78 -2.03 -22.43 7.28
N ASP A 79 -2.55 -23.66 7.14
CA ASP A 79 -1.75 -24.84 6.83
C ASP A 79 -0.73 -24.48 5.74
N ASP A 80 0.49 -25.00 5.91
CA ASP A 80 1.80 -24.60 5.36
C ASP A 80 1.93 -24.54 3.81
N ASP A 81 0.83 -24.55 3.04
CA ASP A 81 0.81 -24.59 1.57
C ASP A 81 0.41 -23.26 0.88
N GLU A 82 -0.13 -22.26 1.59
CA GLU A 82 -0.49 -20.94 1.01
C GLU A 82 0.08 -19.75 1.81
N ALA A 83 1.40 -19.73 2.01
CA ALA A 83 2.07 -18.58 2.60
C ALA A 83 1.83 -17.32 1.74
N ARG A 84 0.90 -16.46 2.18
CA ARG A 84 0.65 -15.16 1.54
C ARG A 84 1.93 -14.31 1.66
N PRO A 85 2.34 -13.60 0.60
CA PRO A 85 3.50 -12.73 0.68
C PRO A 85 3.26 -11.63 1.71
N VAL A 86 4.32 -11.14 2.38
CA VAL A 86 4.20 -10.05 3.36
C VAL A 86 3.63 -8.78 2.72
N PHE A 87 3.99 -8.51 1.46
CA PHE A 87 3.43 -7.43 0.68
C PHE A 87 3.20 -7.85 -0.77
N LYS A 88 2.26 -7.17 -1.44
CA LYS A 88 1.97 -7.40 -2.85
C LYS A 88 1.66 -6.06 -3.54
N PRO A 89 2.46 -5.65 -4.54
CA PRO A 89 2.15 -4.45 -5.32
C PRO A 89 1.05 -4.75 -6.34
N PHE A 90 0.07 -3.86 -6.41
CA PHE A 90 -0.97 -3.82 -7.44
C PHE A 90 -0.80 -2.57 -8.33
N TRP A 91 0.40 -2.00 -8.30
CA TRP A 91 0.77 -0.85 -9.12
C TRP A 91 1.58 -1.23 -10.34
N SER A 92 1.50 -0.39 -11.37
CA SER A 92 2.31 -0.55 -12.58
C SER A 92 3.77 -0.12 -12.32
N PRO A 93 4.73 -0.63 -13.11
CA PRO A 93 6.12 -0.15 -13.05
C PRO A 93 6.26 1.36 -13.22
N THR A 94 5.38 1.98 -14.02
CA THR A 94 5.33 3.44 -14.20
C THR A 94 4.97 4.16 -12.90
N PHE A 95 4.02 3.64 -12.14
CA PHE A 95 3.63 4.22 -10.86
C PHE A 95 4.74 4.04 -9.82
N ALA A 96 5.34 2.84 -9.75
CA ALA A 96 6.49 2.56 -8.90
C ALA A 96 7.64 3.54 -9.18
N TYR A 97 7.94 3.83 -10.44
CA TYR A 97 8.94 4.84 -10.81
C TYR A 97 8.57 6.23 -10.27
N LYS A 98 7.33 6.68 -10.46
CA LYS A 98 6.87 8.01 -10.03
C LYS A 98 6.96 8.20 -8.53
N ILE A 99 6.37 7.30 -7.74
CA ILE A 99 6.42 7.38 -6.28
C ILE A 99 7.87 7.20 -5.80
N GLY A 100 8.66 6.37 -6.48
CA GLY A 100 10.06 6.17 -6.19
C GLY A 100 10.90 7.44 -6.31
N VAL A 101 10.64 8.30 -7.29
CA VAL A 101 11.29 9.62 -7.39
C VAL A 101 11.00 10.48 -6.15
N GLY A 102 9.76 10.44 -5.64
CA GLY A 102 9.40 11.12 -4.40
C GLY A 102 10.09 10.52 -3.19
N PHE A 103 10.04 9.20 -3.04
CA PHE A 103 10.62 8.51 -1.88
C PHE A 103 12.14 8.61 -1.79
N ARG A 104 12.84 8.74 -2.92
CA ARG A 104 14.28 9.04 -2.91
C ARG A 104 14.63 10.32 -2.16
N LYS A 105 13.73 11.32 -2.18
CA LYS A 105 13.95 12.60 -1.51
C LYS A 105 13.77 12.52 0.01
N ILE A 106 13.14 11.46 0.51
CA ILE A 106 12.92 11.23 1.94
C ILE A 106 13.69 10.03 2.49
N GLY A 107 14.63 9.49 1.72
CA GLY A 107 15.62 8.52 2.20
C GLY A 107 15.58 7.14 1.57
N TRP A 108 14.72 6.87 0.58
CA TRP A 108 14.80 5.61 -0.17
C TRP A 108 16.01 5.59 -1.11
N ASN A 109 16.86 4.55 -1.00
CA ASN A 109 17.97 4.32 -1.93
C ASN A 109 17.71 3.06 -2.78
N PRO A 110 17.49 3.19 -4.10
CA PRO A 110 17.20 2.05 -4.98
C PRO A 110 18.36 1.05 -5.11
N ASN A 111 19.58 1.42 -4.71
CA ASN A 111 20.74 0.52 -4.73
C ASN A 111 20.86 -0.33 -3.46
N GLU A 112 20.11 0.00 -2.40
CA GLU A 112 20.20 -0.66 -1.09
C GLU A 112 18.99 -1.56 -0.83
N LEU A 113 17.79 -1.07 -1.16
CA LEU A 113 16.55 -1.77 -0.87
C LEU A 113 15.52 -1.55 -1.96
N ASP A 114 14.77 -2.61 -2.25
CA ASP A 114 13.60 -2.57 -3.11
C ASP A 114 12.56 -1.56 -2.58
N LEU A 115 11.85 -0.91 -3.50
CA LEU A 115 10.94 0.19 -3.14
C LEU A 115 9.82 -0.29 -2.22
N GLU A 116 9.19 -1.41 -2.57
CA GLU A 116 8.08 -2.00 -1.84
C GLU A 116 8.53 -2.41 -0.44
N ALA A 117 9.69 -3.06 -0.32
CA ALA A 117 10.27 -3.44 0.96
C ALA A 117 10.60 -2.22 1.84
N TRP A 118 11.18 -1.17 1.26
CA TRP A 118 11.45 0.08 1.98
C TRP A 118 10.16 0.75 2.45
N LEU A 119 9.14 0.79 1.59
CA LEU A 119 7.87 1.42 1.90
C LEU A 119 7.12 0.66 3.00
N VAL A 120 7.21 -0.66 3.03
CA VAL A 120 6.66 -1.49 4.11
C VAL A 120 7.27 -1.09 5.45
N ASP A 121 8.61 -1.04 5.54
CA ASP A 121 9.28 -0.62 6.78
C ASP A 121 8.93 0.82 7.17
N TYR A 122 8.89 1.74 6.20
CA TYR A 122 8.47 3.12 6.41
C TYR A 122 7.04 3.22 6.97
N VAL A 123 6.08 2.53 6.34
CA VAL A 123 4.67 2.54 6.77
C VAL A 123 4.49 1.89 8.12
N VAL A 124 5.14 0.75 8.37
CA VAL A 124 5.08 0.08 9.68
C VAL A 124 5.59 1.02 10.77
N ARG A 125 6.68 1.77 10.53
CA ARG A 125 7.18 2.77 11.48
C ARG A 125 6.19 3.92 11.68
N GLU A 126 5.69 4.53 10.61
CA GLU A 126 4.75 5.66 10.69
C GLU A 126 3.44 5.28 11.42
N VAL A 127 2.91 4.08 11.15
CA VAL A 127 1.69 3.57 11.78
C VAL A 127 1.94 3.14 13.23
N SER A 128 3.06 2.46 13.52
CA SER A 128 3.38 1.98 14.88
C SER A 128 3.77 3.10 15.84
N LEU A 129 4.46 4.14 15.38
CA LEU A 129 4.92 5.26 16.21
C LEU A 129 3.80 6.18 16.71
N ARG A 130 2.57 6.01 16.21
CA ARG A 130 1.40 6.82 16.61
C ARG A 130 0.34 6.03 17.39
N GLY A 131 0.56 4.73 17.59
CA GLY A 131 -0.27 3.87 18.43
C GLY A 131 0.09 3.89 19.92
N SER A 132 1.09 4.68 20.33
CA SER A 132 1.60 4.79 21.71
C SER A 132 1.23 6.09 22.39
#